data_AF-A0A955LKX2-F1
#
_entry.id   AF-A0A955LKX2-F1
#
_cell.length_a   1.000
_cell.length_b   1.000
_cell.length_c   1.000
_cell.angle_alpha   90.00
_cell.angle_beta   90.00
_cell.angle_gamma   90.00
#
_symmetry.space_group_name_H-M   'P 1'
#
loop_
_entity.id
_entity.type
_entity.pdbx_description
1 polymer ?
#
loop_
_entity_poly.entity_id
_entity_poly.type
_entity_poly.pdbx_seq_one_letter_code
_entity_poly.pdbx_strand_id
1 'polypeptide(L)'
;LSDYPLGTCVLMADPDGDRLVTAQVEPASNKDKLNELGVLYLKLDDERILSLYLPNQSFLLTFDFQKQSLVSAGLWDDYDWFMIKTTPSSLAWDKWAEANGVPVINAPVGFKEIATVMQKVEGKIEEQEEDDITIGDIFGKEINIGKKPRLLFAGEESGGEIFGPAELIKSHNGRIAISMREKSAGEAIIITAALASQLALNNEYLSDYLQRVYETSDIDAHFDVRVDVKYYNENESDIAKLNREKEAGMQLRTQNDLFFLSLALGVGQNVCTFEQARSVIMDAFPNLDFSDMTNLYFVGDGTYLEFADKYVEVRPSGTDAISKCYSTAKSKDEAINFTQVLGNFSGERTPLHMQTIPQEFYDNAKELSLTILRKYQAHELPDQRYTPPENFDYLQ
;
A
#
# COMPACT_ATOMS: atom_id res chain seq x y z
N LEU A 1 -0.88 -29.84 8.35
CA LEU A 1 0.41 -29.49 7.69
C LEU A 1 1.52 -30.49 8.00
N SER A 2 1.51 -31.13 9.18
CA SER A 2 2.53 -32.08 9.64
C SER A 2 2.83 -33.24 8.68
N ASP A 3 1.91 -33.66 7.83
CA ASP A 3 2.11 -34.80 6.92
C ASP A 3 2.10 -34.38 5.44
N TYR A 4 2.07 -33.07 5.16
CA TYR A 4 2.04 -32.55 3.79
C TYR A 4 3.46 -32.53 3.18
N PRO A 5 3.58 -32.82 1.87
CA PRO A 5 4.87 -32.85 1.19
C PRO A 5 5.46 -31.44 1.04
N LEU A 6 6.78 -31.40 0.82
CA LEU A 6 7.47 -30.19 0.38
C LEU A 6 6.81 -29.62 -0.89
N GLY A 7 6.78 -28.30 -1.00
CA GLY A 7 6.13 -27.58 -2.11
C GLY A 7 4.64 -27.36 -1.91
N THR A 8 4.00 -27.94 -0.88
CA THR A 8 2.59 -27.69 -0.58
C THR A 8 2.36 -26.21 -0.27
N CYS A 9 1.62 -25.52 -1.14
CA CYS A 9 1.14 -24.16 -0.89
C CYS A 9 -0.17 -24.17 -0.08
N VAL A 10 -0.30 -23.19 0.81
CA VAL A 10 -1.48 -22.92 1.62
C VAL A 10 -1.94 -21.51 1.30
N LEU A 11 -3.12 -21.38 0.72
CA LEU A 11 -3.76 -20.10 0.41
C LEU A 11 -4.81 -19.85 1.48
N MET A 12 -4.69 -18.73 2.20
CA MET A 12 -5.55 -18.41 3.34
C MET A 12 -6.30 -17.12 3.04
N ALA A 13 -7.63 -17.20 3.10
CA ALA A 13 -8.50 -16.03 3.07
C ALA A 13 -9.17 -15.79 4.43
N ASP A 14 -9.49 -14.53 4.71
CA ASP A 14 -10.33 -14.17 5.84
C ASP A 14 -11.80 -14.55 5.60
N PRO A 15 -12.67 -14.53 6.63
CA PRO A 15 -14.02 -15.10 6.54
C PRO A 15 -14.95 -14.46 5.47
N ASP A 16 -14.72 -13.21 5.12
CA ASP A 16 -15.42 -12.47 4.05
C ASP A 16 -14.75 -12.61 2.68
N GLY A 17 -13.52 -13.15 2.63
CA GLY A 17 -12.82 -13.44 1.38
C GLY A 17 -12.18 -12.21 0.73
N ASP A 18 -11.89 -11.18 1.52
CA ASP A 18 -11.34 -9.91 1.08
C ASP A 18 -9.82 -9.92 1.01
N ARG A 19 -9.17 -10.82 1.75
CA ARG A 19 -7.71 -10.82 1.92
C ARG A 19 -7.08 -12.15 1.60
N LEU A 20 -5.87 -12.12 1.04
CA LEU A 20 -5.06 -13.32 0.81
C LEU A 20 -3.71 -13.26 1.53
N VAL A 21 -3.36 -14.35 2.19
CA VAL A 21 -1.99 -14.64 2.66
C VAL A 21 -1.56 -16.00 2.12
N THR A 22 -0.33 -16.06 1.61
CA THR A 22 0.25 -17.28 1.04
C THR A 22 1.32 -17.86 1.95
N ALA A 23 1.32 -19.18 2.10
CA ALA A 23 2.35 -19.93 2.79
C ALA A 23 2.78 -21.16 2.00
N GLN A 24 3.98 -21.69 2.24
CA GLN A 24 4.43 -22.94 1.60
C GLN A 24 5.26 -23.80 2.56
N VAL A 25 5.11 -25.12 2.44
CA VAL A 25 6.00 -26.08 3.10
C VAL A 25 7.31 -26.15 2.31
N GLU A 26 8.41 -25.70 2.91
CA GLU A 26 9.75 -25.66 2.30
C GLU A 26 10.77 -26.46 3.13
N PRO A 27 11.92 -26.87 2.54
CA PRO A 27 13.00 -27.50 3.26
C PRO A 27 13.58 -26.58 4.34
N ALA A 28 13.94 -27.13 5.50
CA ALA A 28 14.59 -26.39 6.58
C ALA A 28 15.96 -25.83 6.18
N SER A 29 16.56 -26.30 5.08
CA SER A 29 17.77 -25.72 4.48
C SER A 29 17.54 -24.35 3.85
N ASN A 30 16.30 -23.94 3.57
CA ASN A 30 15.99 -22.65 2.93
C ASN A 30 16.00 -21.47 3.92
N LYS A 31 16.25 -21.68 5.21
CA LYS A 31 16.16 -20.62 6.25
C LYS A 31 16.97 -19.37 5.92
N ASP A 32 18.22 -19.54 5.50
CA ASP A 32 19.10 -18.40 5.21
C ASP A 32 18.59 -17.60 4.01
N LYS A 33 18.17 -18.31 2.95
CA LYS A 33 17.49 -17.72 1.79
C LYS A 33 16.22 -16.96 2.19
N LEU A 34 15.36 -17.54 3.03
CA LEU A 34 14.14 -16.85 3.47
C LEU A 34 14.46 -15.58 4.28
N ASN A 35 15.51 -15.61 5.12
CA ASN A 35 15.96 -14.41 5.85
C ASN A 35 16.44 -13.31 4.89
N GLU A 36 17.21 -13.65 3.86
CA GLU A 36 17.68 -12.71 2.83
C GLU A 36 16.52 -12.10 2.04
N LEU A 37 15.50 -12.91 1.70
CA LEU A 37 14.29 -12.47 1.01
C LEU A 37 13.30 -11.72 1.91
N GLY A 38 13.56 -11.64 3.22
CA GLY A 38 12.62 -11.05 4.18
C GLY A 38 11.34 -11.85 4.37
N VAL A 39 11.34 -13.15 4.06
CA VAL A 39 10.19 -14.06 4.23
C VAL A 39 10.21 -14.64 5.64
N LEU A 40 9.07 -14.56 6.33
CA LEU A 40 8.93 -15.14 7.67
C LEU A 40 8.78 -16.66 7.57
N TYR A 41 9.21 -17.39 8.60
CA TYR A 41 9.00 -18.84 8.63
C TYR A 41 8.78 -19.39 10.04
N LEU A 42 8.08 -20.52 10.11
CA LEU A 42 7.89 -21.31 11.31
C LEU A 42 8.53 -22.69 11.13
N LYS A 43 9.23 -23.19 12.16
CA LYS A 43 9.74 -24.57 12.16
C LYS A 43 8.57 -25.55 12.28
N LEU A 44 8.46 -26.48 11.33
CA LEU A 44 7.51 -27.61 11.42
C LEU A 44 8.20 -28.80 12.09
N ASP A 45 9.39 -29.17 11.60
CA ASP A 45 10.28 -30.18 12.17
C ASP A 45 11.74 -29.91 11.78
N ASP A 46 12.62 -30.90 11.91
CA ASP A 46 14.06 -30.77 11.61
C ASP A 46 14.37 -30.61 10.11
N GLU A 47 13.50 -31.10 9.23
CA GLU A 47 13.68 -31.08 7.78
C GLU A 47 12.77 -30.07 7.07
N ARG A 48 11.73 -29.56 7.74
CA ARG A 48 10.69 -28.72 7.13
C ARG A 48 10.39 -27.45 7.90
N ILE A 49 10.08 -26.41 7.14
CA ILE A 49 9.60 -25.11 7.60
C ILE A 49 8.33 -24.74 6.84
N LEU A 50 7.50 -23.89 7.46
CA LEU A 50 6.40 -23.21 6.79
C LEU A 50 6.85 -21.78 6.52
N SER A 51 7.12 -21.44 5.27
CA SER A 51 7.36 -20.06 4.85
C SER A 51 6.02 -19.30 4.79
N LEU A 52 6.03 -18.05 5.22
CA LEU A 52 4.88 -17.16 5.34
C LEU A 52 5.21 -15.87 4.58
N TYR A 53 4.53 -15.67 3.46
CA TYR A 53 4.73 -14.50 2.60
C TYR A 53 3.80 -13.39 3.08
N LEU A 54 4.37 -12.24 3.43
CA LEU A 54 3.57 -11.05 3.78
C LEU A 54 2.68 -10.65 2.60
N PRO A 55 1.58 -9.91 2.80
CA PRO A 55 0.72 -9.50 1.70
C PRO A 55 1.45 -8.86 0.52
N ASN A 56 2.40 -7.96 0.80
CA ASN A 56 3.25 -7.35 -0.23
C ASN A 56 4.00 -8.36 -1.09
N GLN A 57 4.60 -9.39 -0.46
CA GLN A 57 5.31 -10.46 -1.15
C GLN A 57 4.35 -11.39 -1.90
N SER A 58 3.24 -11.76 -1.26
CA SER A 58 2.20 -12.60 -1.86
C SER A 58 1.68 -11.97 -3.14
N PHE A 59 1.31 -10.69 -3.12
CA PHE A 59 0.77 -10.00 -4.29
C PHE A 59 1.80 -9.80 -5.38
N LEU A 60 3.06 -9.49 -5.03
CA LEU A 60 4.16 -9.41 -6.00
C LEU A 60 4.30 -10.72 -6.79
N LEU A 61 4.29 -11.86 -6.10
CA LEU A 61 4.30 -13.17 -6.75
C LEU A 61 3.10 -13.35 -7.67
N THR A 62 1.90 -12.98 -7.21
CA THR A 62 0.65 -13.15 -7.95
C THR A 62 0.60 -12.28 -9.22
N PHE A 63 0.88 -10.97 -9.13
CA PHE A 63 0.79 -10.10 -10.30
C PHE A 63 1.97 -10.27 -11.28
N ASP A 64 3.15 -10.69 -10.82
CA ASP A 64 4.23 -11.09 -11.73
C ASP A 64 3.82 -12.32 -12.56
N PHE A 65 3.25 -13.34 -11.90
CA PHE A 65 2.75 -14.52 -12.59
C PHE A 65 1.58 -14.19 -13.54
N GLN A 66 0.70 -13.27 -13.13
CA GLN A 66 -0.38 -12.78 -14.00
C GLN A 66 0.19 -12.12 -15.25
N LYS A 67 1.22 -11.27 -15.12
CA LYS A 67 1.90 -10.67 -16.27
C LYS A 67 2.49 -11.73 -17.19
N GLN A 68 3.17 -12.75 -16.65
CA GLN A 68 3.71 -13.86 -17.45
C GLN A 68 2.60 -14.62 -18.20
N SER A 69 1.46 -14.82 -17.54
CA SER A 69 0.28 -15.48 -18.12
C SER A 69 -0.34 -14.65 -19.25
N LEU A 70 -0.45 -13.33 -19.07
CA LEU A 70 -0.94 -12.39 -20.09
C LEU A 70 -0.02 -12.32 -21.31
N VAL A 71 1.29 -12.30 -21.11
CA VAL A 71 2.28 -12.39 -22.21
C VAL A 71 2.11 -13.70 -22.97
N SER A 72 2.00 -14.82 -22.26
CA SER A 72 1.83 -16.15 -22.88
C SER A 72 0.52 -16.29 -23.66
N ALA A 73 -0.52 -15.58 -23.22
CA ALA A 73 -1.80 -15.51 -23.91
C ALA A 73 -1.82 -14.52 -25.10
N GLY A 74 -0.74 -13.76 -25.32
CA GLY A 74 -0.67 -12.72 -26.35
C GLY A 74 -1.51 -11.47 -26.04
N LEU A 75 -1.93 -11.29 -24.78
CA LEU A 75 -2.81 -10.19 -24.35
C LEU A 75 -2.05 -8.98 -23.78
N TRP A 76 -0.77 -9.15 -23.44
CA TRP A 76 0.01 -8.10 -22.81
C TRP A 76 0.13 -6.85 -23.70
N ASP A 77 0.45 -7.04 -24.98
CA ASP A 77 0.68 -5.94 -25.93
C ASP A 77 -0.63 -5.35 -26.52
N ASP A 78 -1.78 -5.97 -26.25
CA ASP A 78 -3.09 -5.52 -26.76
C ASP A 78 -3.70 -4.38 -25.93
N TYR A 79 -3.23 -4.21 -24.68
CA TYR A 79 -3.79 -3.31 -23.68
C TYR A 79 -2.70 -2.56 -22.91
N ASP A 80 -3.07 -1.40 -22.35
CA ASP A 80 -2.19 -0.62 -21.50
C ASP A 80 -2.42 -0.99 -20.03
N TRP A 81 -1.56 -1.83 -19.48
CA TRP A 81 -1.72 -2.32 -18.10
C TRP A 81 -1.24 -1.28 -17.09
N PHE A 82 -1.98 -1.08 -16.00
CA PHE A 82 -1.59 -0.18 -14.92
C PHE A 82 -1.91 -0.78 -13.55
N MET A 83 -1.30 -0.21 -12.51
CA MET A 83 -1.51 -0.61 -11.11
C MET A 83 -2.04 0.55 -10.26
N ILE A 84 -2.79 0.22 -9.21
CA ILE A 84 -3.16 1.18 -8.15
C ILE A 84 -2.66 0.61 -6.82
N LYS A 85 -1.96 1.41 -6.02
CA LYS A 85 -1.57 0.96 -4.67
C LYS A 85 -1.79 2.04 -3.64
N THR A 86 -1.95 1.63 -2.39
CA THR A 86 -1.90 2.57 -1.27
C THR A 86 -0.46 2.98 -0.97
N THR A 87 -0.25 4.19 -0.46
CA THR A 87 1.10 4.70 -0.17
C THR A 87 1.96 3.85 0.79
N PRO A 88 1.43 3.17 1.83
CA PRO A 88 2.25 2.29 2.68
C PRO A 88 2.51 0.90 2.06
N SER A 89 2.15 0.68 0.80
CA SER A 89 2.48 -0.55 0.08
C SER A 89 3.93 -0.55 -0.40
N SER A 90 4.51 -1.75 -0.55
CA SER A 90 5.95 -1.94 -0.74
C SER A 90 6.54 -1.19 -1.94
N LEU A 91 7.80 -0.73 -1.80
CA LEU A 91 8.62 -0.23 -2.92
C LEU A 91 8.94 -1.34 -3.93
N ALA A 92 8.92 -2.60 -3.51
CA ALA A 92 9.11 -3.73 -4.41
C ALA A 92 8.09 -3.73 -5.56
N TRP A 93 6.87 -3.23 -5.32
CA TRP A 93 5.85 -3.11 -6.36
C TRP A 93 6.20 -2.01 -7.36
N ASP A 94 6.72 -0.86 -6.90
CA ASP A 94 7.13 0.23 -7.78
C ASP A 94 8.30 -0.18 -8.67
N LYS A 95 9.29 -0.88 -8.08
CA LYS A 95 10.46 -1.38 -8.81
C LYS A 95 10.09 -2.46 -9.82
N TRP A 96 9.19 -3.37 -9.44
CA TRP A 96 8.63 -4.33 -10.38
C TRP A 96 7.91 -3.63 -11.54
N ALA A 97 7.09 -2.62 -11.23
CA ALA A 97 6.31 -1.89 -12.22
C ALA A 97 7.22 -1.09 -13.17
N GLU A 98 8.24 -0.41 -12.65
CA GLU A 98 9.29 0.28 -13.41
C GLU A 98 9.99 -0.69 -14.39
N ALA A 99 10.44 -1.85 -13.89
CA ALA A 99 11.12 -2.87 -14.70
C ALA A 99 10.23 -3.46 -15.82
N ASN A 100 8.90 -3.41 -15.66
CA ASN A 100 7.94 -3.94 -16.62
C ASN A 100 7.20 -2.86 -17.43
N GLY A 101 7.55 -1.58 -17.26
CA GLY A 101 6.91 -0.47 -17.97
C GLY A 101 5.44 -0.26 -17.59
N VAL A 102 5.06 -0.61 -16.37
CA VAL A 102 3.68 -0.52 -15.87
C VAL A 102 3.52 0.76 -15.03
N PRO A 103 2.67 1.72 -15.42
CA PRO A 103 2.39 2.90 -14.60
C PRO A 103 1.67 2.54 -13.30
N VAL A 104 2.01 3.25 -12.21
CA VAL A 104 1.45 3.06 -10.87
C VAL A 104 0.77 4.34 -10.41
N ILE A 105 -0.48 4.23 -9.97
CA ILE A 105 -1.22 5.33 -9.34
C ILE A 105 -1.21 5.12 -7.82
N ASN A 106 -0.66 6.08 -7.08
CA ASN A 106 -0.66 6.07 -5.62
C ASN A 106 -1.97 6.66 -5.07
N ALA A 107 -2.62 5.93 -4.18
CA ALA A 107 -3.83 6.34 -3.48
C ALA A 107 -3.57 6.45 -1.96
N PRO A 108 -4.34 7.28 -1.23
CA PRO A 108 -4.40 7.17 0.22
C PRO A 108 -4.87 5.77 0.66
N VAL A 109 -4.59 5.39 1.90
CA VAL A 109 -5.09 4.13 2.46
C VAL A 109 -6.61 4.12 2.53
N GLY A 110 -7.17 2.95 2.28
CA GLY A 110 -8.59 2.69 2.24
C GLY A 110 -9.00 2.26 0.85
N PHE A 111 -9.58 1.07 0.74
CA PHE A 111 -10.06 0.55 -0.54
C PHE A 111 -11.07 1.46 -1.27
N LYS A 112 -11.83 2.27 -0.53
CA LYS A 112 -12.67 3.33 -1.09
C LYS A 112 -11.89 4.35 -1.94
N GLU A 113 -10.62 4.60 -1.60
CA GLU A 113 -9.74 5.52 -2.33
C GLU A 113 -9.23 4.87 -3.62
N ILE A 114 -8.88 3.58 -3.57
CA ILE A 114 -8.64 2.76 -4.77
C ILE A 114 -9.87 2.78 -5.68
N ALA A 115 -11.06 2.51 -5.14
CA ALA A 115 -12.30 2.53 -5.89
C ALA A 115 -12.61 3.91 -6.48
N THR A 116 -12.23 4.99 -5.79
CA THR A 116 -12.34 6.36 -6.30
C THR A 116 -11.42 6.56 -7.51
N VAL A 117 -10.17 6.11 -7.45
CA VAL A 117 -9.25 6.12 -8.61
C VAL A 117 -9.84 5.31 -9.77
N MET A 118 -10.37 4.11 -9.50
CA MET A 118 -11.02 3.29 -10.54
C MET A 118 -12.19 4.02 -11.21
N GLN A 119 -13.01 4.73 -10.45
CA GLN A 119 -14.12 5.53 -10.99
C GLN A 119 -13.64 6.66 -11.89
N LYS A 120 -12.51 7.31 -11.56
CA LYS A 120 -11.89 8.32 -12.43
C LYS A 120 -11.43 7.71 -13.74
N VAL A 121 -10.76 6.54 -13.68
CA VAL A 121 -10.33 5.79 -14.87
C VAL A 121 -11.51 5.39 -15.74
N GLU A 122 -12.53 4.77 -15.15
CA GLU A 122 -13.74 4.34 -15.85
C GLU A 122 -14.46 5.51 -16.51
N GLY A 123 -14.60 6.64 -15.79
CA GLY A 123 -15.19 7.86 -16.35
C GLY A 123 -14.42 8.37 -17.57
N LYS A 124 -13.08 8.41 -17.49
CA LYS A 124 -12.25 8.81 -18.62
C LYS A 124 -12.34 7.84 -19.80
N ILE A 125 -12.42 6.52 -19.56
CA ILE A 125 -12.63 5.54 -20.64
C ILE A 125 -13.97 5.77 -21.35
N GLU A 126 -15.04 6.13 -20.62
CA GLU A 126 -16.36 6.40 -21.22
C GLU A 126 -16.39 7.70 -22.04
N GLU A 127 -15.56 8.68 -21.70
CA GLU A 127 -15.47 9.98 -22.36
C GLU A 127 -14.46 10.03 -23.52
N GLN A 128 -13.55 9.06 -23.58
CA GLN A 128 -12.39 9.07 -24.48
C GLN A 128 -12.80 8.86 -25.95
N GLU A 129 -12.32 9.75 -26.84
CA GLU A 129 -12.47 9.57 -28.29
C GLU A 129 -11.28 8.85 -28.93
N GLU A 130 -9.99 9.13 -28.60
CA GLU A 130 -8.80 8.30 -28.97
C GLU A 130 -7.46 8.65 -28.24
N ASP A 131 -7.46 9.56 -27.25
CA ASP A 131 -6.24 10.10 -26.60
C ASP A 131 -5.81 9.32 -25.35
N ASP A 132 -4.53 9.33 -24.99
CA ASP A 132 -4.03 8.70 -23.76
C ASP A 132 -4.77 9.23 -22.52
N ILE A 133 -5.14 8.31 -21.62
CA ILE A 133 -5.73 8.66 -20.33
C ILE A 133 -4.62 8.95 -19.32
N THR A 134 -4.75 10.08 -18.63
CA THR A 134 -3.88 10.47 -17.51
C THR A 134 -4.71 10.59 -16.24
N ILE A 135 -4.17 10.22 -15.07
CA ILE A 135 -4.86 10.31 -13.77
C ILE A 135 -3.94 10.97 -12.75
N GLY A 136 -4.47 11.91 -11.98
CA GLY A 136 -3.75 12.52 -10.86
C GLY A 136 -3.67 11.59 -9.64
N ASP A 137 -2.45 11.34 -9.14
CA ASP A 137 -2.20 10.55 -7.94
C ASP A 137 -2.15 11.42 -6.65
N ILE A 138 -2.05 10.77 -5.49
CA ILE A 138 -2.02 11.48 -4.19
C ILE A 138 -0.73 12.28 -3.95
N PHE A 139 0.36 11.97 -4.66
CA PHE A 139 1.58 12.77 -4.62
C PHE A 139 1.51 14.03 -5.49
N GLY A 140 0.38 14.23 -6.20
CA GLY A 140 0.18 15.34 -7.11
C GLY A 140 0.86 15.13 -8.47
N LYS A 141 1.17 13.88 -8.83
CA LYS A 141 1.73 13.50 -10.13
C LYS A 141 0.61 13.12 -11.09
N GLU A 142 0.78 13.49 -12.35
CA GLU A 142 -0.09 13.07 -13.45
C GLU A 142 0.47 11.79 -14.07
N ILE A 143 -0.29 10.69 -14.00
CA ILE A 143 0.14 9.35 -14.43
C ILE A 143 -0.56 8.97 -15.73
N ASN A 144 0.19 8.85 -16.83
CA ASN A 144 -0.33 8.35 -18.09
C ASN A 144 -0.49 6.82 -18.01
N ILE A 145 -1.71 6.33 -18.26
CA ILE A 145 -2.09 4.90 -18.26
C ILE A 145 -2.46 4.37 -19.65
N GLY A 146 -2.07 5.10 -20.69
CA GLY A 146 -2.23 4.71 -22.09
C GLY A 146 -3.65 4.91 -22.63
N LYS A 147 -3.90 4.33 -23.81
CA LYS A 147 -5.15 4.52 -24.56
C LYS A 147 -6.20 3.47 -24.23
N LYS A 148 -5.78 2.27 -23.86
CA LYS A 148 -6.63 1.12 -23.55
C LYS A 148 -6.33 0.62 -22.13
N PRO A 149 -6.50 1.46 -21.10
CA PRO A 149 -6.10 1.11 -19.75
C PRO A 149 -6.82 -0.15 -19.24
N ARG A 150 -6.07 -1.09 -18.67
CA ARG A 150 -6.57 -2.27 -17.94
C ARG A 150 -5.89 -2.39 -16.60
N LEU A 151 -6.69 -2.66 -15.58
CA LEU A 151 -6.17 -2.84 -14.24
C LEU A 151 -5.44 -4.19 -14.16
N LEU A 152 -4.12 -4.14 -14.04
CA LEU A 152 -3.35 -5.35 -13.76
C LEU A 152 -3.59 -5.79 -12.31
N PHE A 153 -3.49 -4.84 -11.40
CA PHE A 153 -3.57 -5.08 -9.96
C PHE A 153 -3.95 -3.79 -9.24
N ALA A 154 -4.81 -3.90 -8.22
CA ALA A 154 -4.89 -2.89 -7.18
C ALA A 154 -4.86 -3.51 -5.80
N GLY A 155 -4.18 -2.88 -4.83
CA GLY A 155 -4.15 -3.43 -3.49
C GLY A 155 -3.58 -2.53 -2.39
N GLU A 156 -3.75 -3.01 -1.17
CA GLU A 156 -3.27 -2.42 0.08
C GLU A 156 -2.26 -3.36 0.76
N GLU A 157 -1.31 -2.79 1.49
CA GLU A 157 -0.33 -3.54 2.30
C GLU A 157 -0.99 -4.41 3.38
N SER A 158 -2.22 -4.03 3.79
CA SER A 158 -3.04 -4.75 4.76
C SER A 158 -3.61 -6.09 4.25
N GLY A 159 -3.36 -6.40 2.98
CA GLY A 159 -3.70 -7.67 2.35
C GLY A 159 -5.03 -7.72 1.67
N GLY A 160 -5.61 -6.57 1.29
CA GLY A 160 -6.76 -6.55 0.38
C GLY A 160 -6.35 -6.15 -1.03
N GLU A 161 -6.89 -6.83 -2.02
CA GLU A 161 -6.50 -6.72 -3.42
C GLU A 161 -7.66 -6.98 -4.39
N ILE A 162 -7.44 -6.59 -5.66
CA ILE A 162 -8.27 -6.94 -6.81
C ILE A 162 -7.42 -7.03 -8.08
N PHE A 163 -7.90 -7.81 -9.04
CA PHE A 163 -7.35 -7.92 -10.39
C PHE A 163 -8.40 -7.55 -11.43
N GLY A 164 -7.99 -6.91 -12.53
CA GLY A 164 -8.89 -6.58 -13.64
C GLY A 164 -8.83 -7.61 -14.77
N PRO A 165 -9.96 -7.91 -15.44
CA PRO A 165 -9.93 -8.68 -16.67
C PRO A 165 -9.35 -7.87 -17.84
N ALA A 166 -8.81 -8.57 -18.84
CA ALA A 166 -8.36 -7.96 -20.10
C ALA A 166 -9.53 -7.33 -20.88
N GLU A 167 -10.71 -7.96 -20.84
CA GLU A 167 -11.94 -7.38 -21.38
C GLU A 167 -12.70 -6.65 -20.28
N LEU A 168 -13.09 -5.40 -20.53
CA LEU A 168 -13.86 -4.61 -19.56
C LEU A 168 -15.19 -5.30 -19.22
N ILE A 169 -15.53 -5.29 -17.94
CA ILE A 169 -16.82 -5.79 -17.46
C ILE A 169 -17.89 -4.83 -17.94
N LYS A 170 -18.91 -5.34 -18.64
CA LYS A 170 -20.03 -4.53 -19.13
C LYS A 170 -21.33 -4.98 -18.48
N SER A 171 -22.02 -4.06 -17.83
CA SER A 171 -23.38 -4.29 -17.35
C SER A 171 -24.37 -4.36 -18.52
N HIS A 172 -25.55 -4.94 -18.31
CA HIS A 172 -26.63 -4.94 -19.30
C HIS A 172 -27.06 -3.54 -19.76
N ASN A 173 -26.86 -2.53 -18.91
CA ASN A 173 -27.18 -1.13 -19.22
C ASN A 173 -25.97 -0.34 -19.76
N GLY A 174 -24.90 -1.02 -20.19
CA GLY A 174 -23.77 -0.41 -20.88
C GLY A 174 -22.67 0.17 -20.00
N ARG A 175 -22.85 0.25 -18.67
CA ARG A 175 -21.78 0.69 -17.75
C ARG A 175 -20.59 -0.24 -17.83
N ILE A 176 -19.40 0.34 -17.83
CA ILE A 176 -18.15 -0.39 -17.79
C ILE A 176 -17.59 -0.46 -16.36
N ALA A 177 -16.82 -1.50 -16.08
CA ALA A 177 -15.95 -1.56 -14.93
C ALA A 177 -14.60 -2.20 -15.31
N ILE A 178 -13.51 -1.66 -14.76
CA ILE A 178 -12.16 -2.19 -14.98
C ILE A 178 -11.84 -3.36 -14.03
N SER A 179 -12.55 -3.46 -12.91
CA SER A 179 -12.53 -4.57 -11.95
C SER A 179 -13.69 -4.41 -10.95
N MET A 180 -13.80 -5.32 -9.98
CA MET A 180 -14.70 -5.15 -8.83
C MET A 180 -14.25 -3.97 -7.96
N ARG A 181 -15.21 -3.25 -7.37
CA ARG A 181 -14.94 -2.08 -6.53
C ARG A 181 -14.85 -2.39 -5.04
N GLU A 182 -14.73 -3.67 -4.71
CA GLU A 182 -14.54 -4.19 -3.35
C GLU A 182 -13.40 -5.20 -3.40
N LYS A 183 -12.76 -5.41 -2.26
CA LYS A 183 -11.68 -6.39 -2.09
C LYS A 183 -12.15 -7.78 -2.51
N SER A 184 -11.24 -8.57 -3.08
CA SER A 184 -11.53 -9.96 -3.42
C SER A 184 -10.26 -10.78 -3.52
N ALA A 185 -10.15 -11.75 -2.60
CA ALA A 185 -9.14 -12.80 -2.68
C ALA A 185 -9.47 -13.84 -3.77
N GLY A 186 -10.68 -13.82 -4.34
CA GLY A 186 -11.14 -14.85 -5.29
C GLY A 186 -10.24 -14.97 -6.52
N GLU A 187 -9.99 -13.86 -7.22
CA GLU A 187 -9.11 -13.80 -8.38
C GLU A 187 -7.67 -14.13 -7.99
N ALA A 188 -7.20 -13.58 -6.89
CA ALA A 188 -5.83 -13.78 -6.40
C ALA A 188 -5.57 -15.25 -6.04
N ILE A 189 -6.53 -15.95 -5.43
CA ILE A 189 -6.42 -17.38 -5.10
C ILE A 189 -6.26 -18.21 -6.38
N ILE A 190 -7.03 -17.93 -7.42
CA ILE A 190 -6.95 -18.68 -8.68
C ILE A 190 -5.60 -18.47 -9.36
N ILE A 191 -5.14 -17.22 -9.45
CA ILE A 191 -3.84 -16.88 -10.06
C ILE A 191 -2.70 -17.51 -9.24
N THR A 192 -2.76 -17.40 -7.91
CA THR A 192 -1.72 -17.93 -7.01
C THR A 192 -1.70 -19.46 -6.98
N ALA A 193 -2.87 -20.12 -7.11
CA ALA A 193 -2.95 -21.57 -7.25
C ALA A 193 -2.33 -22.03 -8.58
N ALA A 194 -2.53 -21.27 -9.67
CA ALA A 194 -1.90 -21.54 -10.96
C ALA A 194 -0.37 -21.37 -10.88
N LEU A 195 0.12 -20.31 -10.22
CA LEU A 195 1.54 -20.14 -9.90
C LEU A 195 2.08 -21.35 -9.13
N ALA A 196 1.44 -21.72 -8.02
CA ALA A 196 1.85 -22.87 -7.21
C ALA A 196 1.92 -24.17 -8.03
N SER A 197 0.95 -24.39 -8.92
CA SER A 197 0.97 -25.56 -9.81
C SER A 197 2.13 -25.51 -10.82
N GLN A 198 2.44 -24.35 -11.38
CA GLN A 198 3.55 -24.17 -12.32
C GLN A 198 4.90 -24.43 -11.62
N LEU A 199 5.05 -23.94 -10.39
CA LEU A 199 6.24 -24.17 -9.57
C LEU A 199 6.42 -25.65 -9.23
N ALA A 200 5.34 -26.32 -8.86
CA ALA A 200 5.37 -27.75 -8.57
C ALA A 200 5.83 -28.59 -9.79
N LEU A 201 5.40 -28.23 -10.99
CA LEU A 201 5.87 -28.89 -12.23
C LEU A 201 7.37 -28.66 -12.48
N ASN A 202 7.90 -27.53 -12.03
CA ASN A 202 9.30 -27.16 -12.19
C ASN A 202 10.20 -27.60 -11.02
N ASN A 203 9.64 -28.20 -9.96
CA ASN A 203 10.30 -28.44 -8.67
C ASN A 203 10.91 -27.17 -8.05
N GLU A 204 10.24 -26.04 -8.21
CA GLU A 204 10.62 -24.75 -7.61
C GLU A 204 9.74 -24.44 -6.39
N TYR A 205 10.28 -23.68 -5.43
CA TYR A 205 9.54 -23.10 -4.31
C TYR A 205 9.13 -21.65 -4.63
N LEU A 206 8.16 -21.13 -3.88
CA LEU A 206 7.79 -19.71 -3.95
C LEU A 206 8.98 -18.80 -3.65
N SER A 207 9.92 -19.24 -2.81
CA SER A 207 11.13 -18.50 -2.47
C SER A 207 12.12 -18.45 -3.64
N ASP A 208 12.17 -19.49 -4.47
CA ASP A 208 12.91 -19.49 -5.74
C ASP A 208 12.32 -18.49 -6.72
N TYR A 209 10.99 -18.47 -6.83
CA TYR A 209 10.30 -17.52 -7.70
C TYR A 209 10.47 -16.08 -7.19
N LEU A 210 10.29 -15.82 -5.90
CA LEU A 210 10.44 -14.49 -5.31
C LEU A 210 11.85 -13.93 -5.53
N GLN A 211 12.87 -14.76 -5.27
CA GLN A 211 14.26 -14.38 -5.54
C GLN A 211 14.46 -13.96 -6.99
N ARG A 212 13.95 -14.76 -7.94
CA ARG A 212 14.04 -14.44 -9.36
C ARG A 212 13.32 -13.14 -9.69
N VAL A 213 12.13 -12.88 -9.14
CA VAL A 213 11.42 -11.61 -9.34
C VAL A 213 12.29 -10.45 -8.85
N TYR A 214 12.86 -10.54 -7.64
CA TYR A 214 13.75 -9.50 -7.12
C TYR A 214 14.95 -9.26 -8.02
N GLU A 215 15.62 -10.32 -8.47
CA GLU A 215 16.79 -10.22 -9.34
C GLU A 215 16.44 -9.64 -10.73
N THR A 216 15.33 -10.08 -11.34
CA THR A 216 14.94 -9.63 -12.70
C THR A 216 14.38 -8.22 -12.74
N SER A 217 13.87 -7.71 -11.62
CA SER A 217 13.29 -6.38 -11.50
C SER A 217 14.18 -5.39 -10.72
N ASP A 218 15.42 -5.77 -10.39
CA ASP A 218 16.37 -4.95 -9.62
C ASP A 218 15.76 -4.42 -8.30
N ILE A 219 15.07 -5.33 -7.58
CA ILE A 219 14.43 -5.03 -6.30
C ILE A 219 15.42 -5.37 -5.19
N ASP A 220 15.86 -4.34 -4.48
CA ASP A 220 16.74 -4.48 -3.32
C ASP A 220 16.16 -3.86 -2.04
N ALA A 221 15.11 -3.02 -2.16
CA ALA A 221 14.31 -2.51 -1.04
C ALA A 221 13.02 -3.33 -0.89
N HIS A 222 13.09 -4.42 -0.13
CA HIS A 222 11.99 -5.38 0.05
C HIS A 222 11.68 -5.73 1.52
N PHE A 223 12.40 -5.15 2.49
CA PHE A 223 12.06 -5.36 3.89
C PHE A 223 10.94 -4.43 4.31
N ASP A 224 9.72 -4.96 4.33
CA ASP A 224 8.55 -4.26 4.81
C ASP A 224 8.43 -4.35 6.34
N VAL A 225 8.28 -3.20 6.99
CA VAL A 225 8.14 -3.07 8.44
C VAL A 225 6.94 -2.18 8.75
N ARG A 226 6.13 -2.64 9.71
CA ARG A 226 5.07 -1.85 10.33
C ARG A 226 5.21 -1.90 11.84
N VAL A 227 5.21 -0.73 12.47
CA VAL A 227 5.18 -0.58 13.92
C VAL A 227 3.87 0.08 14.33
N ASP A 228 3.12 -0.59 15.20
CA ASP A 228 1.93 -0.04 15.85
C ASP A 228 2.28 0.38 17.28
N VAL A 229 2.35 1.68 17.52
CA VAL A 229 2.65 2.27 18.84
C VAL A 229 1.35 2.51 19.58
N LYS A 230 1.08 1.67 20.58
CA LYS A 230 -0.08 1.78 21.46
C LYS A 230 0.25 2.68 22.65
N TYR A 231 -0.57 3.69 22.90
CA TYR A 231 -0.36 4.65 23.99
C TYR A 231 -1.09 4.30 25.30
N TYR A 232 -1.72 3.13 25.37
CA TYR A 232 -2.47 2.68 26.53
C TYR A 232 -2.45 1.15 26.64
N ASN A 233 -2.73 0.63 27.84
CA ASN A 233 -2.83 -0.81 28.06
C ASN A 233 -4.26 -1.29 27.76
N GLU A 234 -4.48 -1.90 26.60
CA GLU A 234 -5.78 -2.48 26.21
C GLU A 234 -6.31 -3.54 27.18
N ASN A 235 -5.40 -4.19 27.93
CA ASN A 235 -5.76 -5.21 28.93
C ASN A 235 -6.04 -4.62 30.31
N GLU A 236 -6.14 -3.30 30.45
CA GLU A 236 -6.51 -2.66 31.71
C GLU A 236 -7.94 -3.02 32.10
N SER A 237 -8.08 -3.65 33.26
CA SER A 237 -9.36 -4.13 33.81
C SER A 237 -10.22 -3.01 34.43
N ASP A 238 -9.58 -1.93 34.90
CA ASP A 238 -10.29 -0.75 35.37
C ASP A 238 -10.72 0.12 34.18
N ILE A 239 -11.99 0.03 33.81
CA ILE A 239 -12.60 0.77 32.70
C ILE A 239 -12.38 2.29 32.82
N ALA A 240 -12.43 2.85 34.03
CA ALA A 240 -12.24 4.29 34.22
C ALA A 240 -10.78 4.70 33.98
N LYS A 241 -9.82 3.85 34.35
CA LYS A 241 -8.41 4.04 34.04
C LYS A 241 -8.14 3.85 32.55
N LEU A 242 -8.66 2.78 31.95
CA LEU A 242 -8.56 2.47 30.52
C LEU A 242 -9.02 3.66 29.66
N ASN A 243 -10.20 4.19 29.92
CA ASN A 243 -10.75 5.32 29.16
C ASN A 243 -9.89 6.59 29.32
N ARG A 244 -9.36 6.85 30.51
CA ARG A 244 -8.50 8.01 30.77
C ARG A 244 -7.17 7.89 30.03
N GLU A 245 -6.55 6.71 30.06
CA GLU A 245 -5.29 6.45 29.36
C GLU A 245 -5.48 6.48 27.84
N LYS A 246 -6.59 5.90 27.34
CA LYS A 246 -6.95 5.98 25.93
C LYS A 246 -7.13 7.43 25.47
N GLU A 247 -7.84 8.26 26.22
CA GLU A 247 -8.01 9.68 25.90
C GLU A 247 -6.67 10.43 25.87
N ALA A 248 -5.81 10.21 26.87
CA ALA A 248 -4.45 10.79 26.88
C ALA A 248 -3.62 10.29 25.68
N GLY A 249 -3.73 9.00 25.35
CA GLY A 249 -3.07 8.40 24.20
C GLY A 249 -3.57 8.94 22.86
N MET A 250 -4.86 9.27 22.74
CA MET A 250 -5.43 9.93 21.57
C MET A 250 -4.81 11.32 21.36
N GLN A 251 -4.52 12.04 22.43
CA GLN A 251 -3.85 13.34 22.37
C GLN A 251 -2.40 13.19 21.89
N LEU A 252 -1.64 12.25 22.45
CA LEU A 252 -0.25 11.98 22.03
C LEU A 252 -0.17 11.55 20.56
N ARG A 253 -1.02 10.60 20.15
CA ARG A 253 -1.15 10.17 18.76
C ARG A 253 -1.40 11.37 17.83
N THR A 254 -2.33 12.25 18.21
CA THR A 254 -2.69 13.42 17.40
C THR A 254 -1.56 14.45 17.35
N GLN A 255 -0.83 14.64 18.45
CA GLN A 255 0.35 15.50 18.48
C GLN A 255 1.46 14.97 17.57
N ASN A 256 1.75 13.67 17.65
CA ASN A 256 2.76 13.03 16.80
C ASN A 256 2.44 13.24 15.31
N ASP A 257 1.22 12.91 14.91
CA ASP A 257 0.78 13.08 13.53
C ASP A 257 0.75 14.56 13.10
N LEU A 258 0.29 15.49 13.94
CA LEU A 258 0.29 16.93 13.62
C LEU A 258 1.70 17.49 13.36
N PHE A 259 2.73 17.00 14.06
CA PHE A 259 4.10 17.41 13.82
C PHE A 259 4.51 17.16 12.36
N PHE A 260 4.33 15.93 11.87
CA PHE A 260 4.67 15.56 10.49
C PHE A 260 3.70 16.16 9.47
N LEU A 261 2.40 16.10 9.74
CA LEU A 261 1.35 16.59 8.84
C LEU A 261 1.52 18.07 8.54
N SER A 262 1.81 18.88 9.56
CA SER A 262 2.00 20.32 9.39
C SER A 262 3.21 20.65 8.50
N LEU A 263 4.26 19.84 8.53
CA LEU A 263 5.42 19.99 7.64
C LEU A 263 5.07 19.60 6.20
N ALA A 264 4.43 18.45 6.00
CA ALA A 264 4.02 18.00 4.66
C ALA A 264 3.05 18.97 3.98
N LEU A 265 2.04 19.44 4.72
CA LEU A 265 1.15 20.50 4.24
C LEU A 265 1.87 21.82 4.04
N GLY A 266 2.83 22.15 4.93
CA GLY A 266 3.63 23.36 4.83
C GLY A 266 4.44 23.41 3.54
N VAL A 267 5.04 22.28 3.13
CA VAL A 267 5.71 22.14 1.84
C VAL A 267 4.71 22.25 0.69
N GLY A 268 3.62 21.46 0.73
CA GLY A 268 2.62 21.44 -0.34
C GLY A 268 1.84 22.74 -0.54
N GLN A 269 1.79 23.61 0.47
CA GLN A 269 1.13 24.93 0.41
C GLN A 269 2.13 26.10 0.35
N ASN A 270 3.43 25.82 0.17
CA ASN A 270 4.50 26.83 0.11
C ASN A 270 4.62 27.73 1.36
N VAL A 271 4.24 27.23 2.53
CA VAL A 271 4.50 27.88 3.83
C VAL A 271 5.98 27.74 4.21
N CYS A 272 6.58 26.61 3.88
CA CYS A 272 8.01 26.37 4.00
C CYS A 272 8.53 25.60 2.78
N THR A 273 9.84 25.63 2.58
CA THR A 273 10.52 24.83 1.56
C THR A 273 10.76 23.40 2.07
N PHE A 274 10.95 22.46 1.15
CA PHE A 274 11.36 21.08 1.49
C PHE A 274 12.62 21.06 2.38
N GLU A 275 13.63 21.87 2.07
CA GLU A 275 14.88 21.93 2.85
C GLU A 275 14.68 22.43 4.28
N GLN A 276 13.78 23.39 4.48
CA GLN A 276 13.39 23.82 5.83
C GLN A 276 12.67 22.71 6.59
N ALA A 277 11.73 22.02 5.95
CA ALA A 277 11.04 20.89 6.57
C ALA A 277 11.99 19.75 6.92
N ARG A 278 12.93 19.40 6.02
CA ARG A 278 13.99 18.43 6.27
C ARG A 278 14.87 18.83 7.45
N SER A 279 15.25 20.11 7.53
CA SER A 279 16.04 20.62 8.66
C SER A 279 15.30 20.50 9.99
N VAL A 280 13.98 20.75 10.01
CA VAL A 280 13.14 20.55 11.21
C VAL A 280 13.11 19.08 11.64
N ILE A 281 12.98 18.15 10.68
CA ILE A 281 12.99 16.71 10.97
C ILE A 281 14.36 16.29 11.52
N MET A 282 15.46 16.72 10.90
CA MET A 282 16.82 16.42 11.39
C MET A 282 17.09 16.98 12.80
N ASP A 283 16.56 18.16 13.11
CA ASP A 283 16.62 18.77 14.45
C ASP A 283 15.86 17.95 15.50
N ALA A 284 14.68 17.44 15.14
CA ALA A 284 13.86 16.59 16.02
C ALA A 284 14.44 15.17 16.22
N PHE A 285 15.21 14.67 15.25
CA PHE A 285 15.68 13.29 15.21
C PHE A 285 17.19 13.19 14.94
N PRO A 286 18.05 13.68 15.85
CA PRO A 286 19.50 13.74 15.63
C PRO A 286 20.19 12.36 15.54
N ASN A 287 19.48 11.29 15.87
CA ASN A 287 19.98 9.90 15.84
C ASN A 287 19.59 9.14 14.56
N LEU A 288 18.86 9.77 13.64
CA LEU A 288 18.48 9.21 12.35
C LEU A 288 19.11 10.04 11.22
N ASP A 289 19.36 9.40 10.09
CA ASP A 289 19.94 10.06 8.91
C ASP A 289 18.85 10.44 7.90
N PHE A 290 18.67 11.73 7.65
CA PHE A 290 17.74 12.24 6.63
C PHE A 290 18.46 12.89 5.45
N SER A 291 19.76 12.66 5.29
CA SER A 291 20.59 13.32 4.28
C SER A 291 20.16 12.98 2.85
N ASP A 292 19.63 11.77 2.64
CA ASP A 292 19.12 11.24 1.38
C ASP A 292 17.59 11.30 1.24
N MET A 293 16.89 11.96 2.19
CA MET A 293 15.46 12.26 2.05
C MET A 293 15.25 13.19 0.86
N THR A 294 14.40 12.79 -0.08
CA THR A 294 14.15 13.47 -1.37
C THR A 294 12.85 14.26 -1.39
N ASN A 295 11.81 13.77 -0.70
CA ASN A 295 10.49 14.41 -0.70
C ASN A 295 9.74 14.18 0.62
N LEU A 296 8.73 15.02 0.84
CA LEU A 296 7.80 14.94 1.96
C LEU A 296 6.38 15.19 1.44
N TYR A 297 5.52 14.17 1.50
CA TYR A 297 4.18 14.22 0.93
C TYR A 297 3.10 14.09 2.00
N PHE A 298 2.01 14.82 1.79
CA PHE A 298 0.74 14.56 2.46
C PHE A 298 -0.01 13.47 1.68
N VAL A 299 -0.43 12.41 2.37
CA VAL A 299 -1.02 11.21 1.73
C VAL A 299 -2.42 10.88 2.29
N GLY A 300 -3.23 11.91 2.48
CA GLY A 300 -4.62 11.82 2.93
C GLY A 300 -4.79 11.88 4.45
N ASP A 301 -4.35 10.86 5.15
CA ASP A 301 -4.34 10.79 6.62
C ASP A 301 -2.97 10.42 7.18
N GLY A 302 -1.96 10.35 6.32
CA GLY A 302 -0.56 10.10 6.68
C GLY A 302 0.39 11.18 6.17
N THR A 303 1.64 11.06 6.59
CA THR A 303 2.78 11.80 6.04
C THR A 303 3.84 10.83 5.55
N TYR A 304 4.21 10.94 4.28
CA TYR A 304 5.16 10.06 3.59
C TYR A 304 6.50 10.78 3.41
N LEU A 305 7.56 10.20 3.97
CA LEU A 305 8.94 10.65 3.82
C LEU A 305 9.60 9.75 2.78
N GLU A 306 9.96 10.32 1.64
CA GLU A 306 10.63 9.61 0.56
C GLU A 306 12.15 9.77 0.68
N PHE A 307 12.89 8.69 0.50
CA PHE A 307 14.35 8.66 0.46
C PHE A 307 14.81 7.99 -0.82
N ALA A 308 16.13 8.03 -1.09
CA ALA A 308 16.70 7.37 -2.26
C ALA A 308 16.51 5.84 -2.26
N ASP A 309 16.49 5.21 -1.08
CA ASP A 309 16.50 3.74 -0.93
C ASP A 309 15.40 3.17 -0.03
N LYS A 310 14.52 4.03 0.50
CA LYS A 310 13.45 3.67 1.42
C LYS A 310 12.32 4.69 1.39
N TYR A 311 11.24 4.36 2.08
CA TYR A 311 10.31 5.36 2.58
C TYR A 311 10.00 5.12 4.04
N VAL A 312 9.46 6.15 4.69
CA VAL A 312 8.82 6.01 5.99
C VAL A 312 7.51 6.78 5.99
N GLU A 313 6.41 6.14 6.38
CA GLU A 313 5.11 6.78 6.47
C GLU A 313 4.60 6.76 7.91
N VAL A 314 4.25 7.93 8.45
CA VAL A 314 3.66 8.08 9.79
C VAL A 314 2.18 8.40 9.67
N ARG A 315 1.35 7.67 10.41
CA ARG A 315 -0.11 7.74 10.33
C ARG A 315 -0.76 7.59 11.71
N PRO A 316 -1.79 8.38 12.05
CA PRO A 316 -2.63 8.11 13.21
C PRO A 316 -3.66 7.02 12.86
N SER A 317 -3.94 6.10 13.77
CA SER A 317 -5.15 5.28 13.69
C SER A 317 -6.39 6.18 13.75
N GLY A 318 -7.42 5.97 12.93
CA GLY A 318 -8.63 6.80 12.98
C GLY A 318 -9.52 6.54 14.21
N THR A 319 -9.50 5.32 14.75
CA THR A 319 -10.45 4.84 15.77
C THR A 319 -9.83 4.56 17.12
N ASP A 320 -8.50 4.63 17.24
CA ASP A 320 -7.80 4.23 18.45
C ASP A 320 -6.57 5.09 18.75
N ALA A 321 -6.10 5.01 20.00
CA ALA A 321 -4.89 5.66 20.51
C ALA A 321 -3.64 4.90 20.08
N ILE A 322 -3.45 4.80 18.75
CA ILE A 322 -2.36 4.08 18.10
C ILE A 322 -1.77 4.96 17.01
N SER A 323 -0.45 5.14 17.02
CA SER A 323 0.31 5.63 15.86
C SER A 323 0.81 4.44 15.06
N LYS A 324 0.69 4.49 13.74
CA LYS A 324 1.21 3.47 12.84
C LYS A 324 2.36 4.07 12.05
N CYS A 325 3.46 3.34 11.96
CA CYS A 325 4.59 3.75 11.15
C CYS A 325 5.03 2.61 10.23
N TYR A 326 5.13 2.91 8.95
CA TYR A 326 5.41 1.96 7.87
C TYR A 326 6.73 2.31 7.22
N SER A 327 7.47 1.30 6.75
CA SER A 327 8.66 1.50 5.94
C SER A 327 8.92 0.29 5.06
N THR A 328 9.39 0.53 3.85
CA THR A 328 10.13 -0.45 3.05
C THR A 328 11.54 0.08 2.87
N ALA A 329 12.55 -0.75 3.11
CA ALA A 329 13.96 -0.39 2.93
C ALA A 329 14.81 -1.58 2.48
N LYS A 330 16.05 -1.30 2.06
CA LYS A 330 17.08 -2.31 1.79
C LYS A 330 17.59 -3.01 3.05
N SER A 331 17.58 -2.30 4.18
CA SER A 331 17.99 -2.81 5.48
C SER A 331 16.80 -2.95 6.42
N LYS A 332 16.55 -4.19 6.87
CA LYS A 332 15.49 -4.46 7.85
C LYS A 332 15.70 -3.70 9.17
N ASP A 333 16.94 -3.66 9.66
CA ASP A 333 17.27 -2.98 10.92
C ASP A 333 17.06 -1.48 10.80
N GLU A 334 17.35 -0.90 9.64
CA GLU A 334 17.10 0.52 9.37
C GLU A 334 15.59 0.81 9.32
N ALA A 335 14.82 0.01 8.57
CA ALA A 335 13.36 0.14 8.53
C ALA A 335 12.74 0.05 9.93
N ILE A 336 13.21 -0.89 10.77
CA ILE A 336 12.79 -1.01 12.17
C ILE A 336 13.18 0.24 12.97
N ASN A 337 14.42 0.71 12.85
CA ASN A 337 14.90 1.86 13.62
C ASN A 337 14.09 3.14 13.30
N PHE A 338 13.90 3.45 12.02
CA PHE A 338 13.10 4.60 11.60
C PHE A 338 11.66 4.49 12.09
N THR A 339 10.99 3.35 11.82
CA THR A 339 9.58 3.19 12.19
C THR A 339 9.35 3.22 13.70
N GLN A 340 10.27 2.67 14.49
CA GLN A 340 10.20 2.74 15.94
C GLN A 340 10.39 4.17 16.46
N VAL A 341 11.40 4.90 15.97
CA VAL A 341 11.68 6.25 16.45
C VAL A 341 10.58 7.24 16.05
N LEU A 342 10.18 7.26 14.78
CA LEU A 342 9.15 8.17 14.25
C LEU A 342 7.75 7.82 14.79
N GLY A 343 7.44 6.52 14.91
CA GLY A 343 6.16 6.06 15.47
C GLY A 343 5.98 6.39 16.96
N ASN A 344 7.07 6.39 17.74
CA ASN A 344 7.05 6.70 19.18
C ASN A 344 7.32 8.17 19.50
N PHE A 345 7.46 9.04 18.50
CA PHE A 345 7.72 10.45 18.73
C PHE A 345 6.56 11.11 19.49
N SER A 346 6.89 12.02 20.40
CA SER A 346 5.90 12.70 21.26
C SER A 346 5.02 13.69 20.50
N GLY A 347 5.48 14.16 19.34
CA GLY A 347 4.86 15.27 18.61
C GLY A 347 5.22 16.65 19.18
N GLU A 348 6.13 16.73 20.15
CA GLU A 348 6.56 18.01 20.71
C GLU A 348 7.23 18.86 19.63
N ARG A 349 6.77 20.10 19.48
CA ARG A 349 7.30 21.02 18.48
C ARG A 349 8.67 21.55 18.95
N THR A 350 9.70 21.35 18.15
CA THR A 350 11.01 21.98 18.42
C THR A 350 10.95 23.49 18.16
N PRO A 351 11.90 24.29 18.69
CA PRO A 351 11.98 25.72 18.36
C PRO A 351 12.07 25.98 16.84
N LEU A 352 12.78 25.12 16.10
CA LEU A 352 12.91 25.23 14.66
C LEU A 352 11.57 24.92 13.95
N HIS A 353 10.80 23.96 14.46
CA HIS A 353 9.44 23.71 13.99
C HIS A 353 8.55 24.94 14.20
N MET A 354 8.57 25.53 15.40
CA MET A 354 7.78 26.74 15.72
C MET A 354 8.14 27.95 14.85
N GLN A 355 9.41 28.09 14.49
CA GLN A 355 9.88 29.13 13.58
C GLN A 355 9.45 28.88 12.14
N THR A 356 9.48 27.62 11.69
CA THR A 356 9.21 27.23 10.30
C THR A 356 7.72 27.17 10.00
N ILE A 357 6.92 26.66 10.95
CA ILE A 357 5.48 26.50 10.84
C ILE A 357 4.79 27.46 11.81
N PRO A 358 4.11 28.51 11.33
CA PRO A 358 3.35 29.42 12.19
C PRO A 358 2.29 28.67 13.01
N GLN A 359 2.04 29.12 14.24
CA GLN A 359 1.06 28.51 15.15
C GLN A 359 -0.33 28.39 14.50
N GLU A 360 -0.79 29.43 13.82
CA GLU A 360 -2.08 29.43 13.12
C GLU A 360 -2.15 28.35 12.02
N PHE A 361 -1.06 28.09 11.30
CA PHE A 361 -1.03 27.03 10.29
C PHE A 361 -1.06 25.65 10.95
N TYR A 362 -0.30 25.47 12.04
CA TYR A 362 -0.28 24.22 12.80
C TYR A 362 -1.67 23.87 13.36
N ASP A 363 -2.35 24.85 13.96
CA ASP A 363 -3.67 24.66 14.57
C ASP A 363 -4.74 24.29 13.52
N ASN A 364 -4.59 24.78 12.29
CA ASN A 364 -5.52 24.52 11.17
C ASN A 364 -5.13 23.32 10.29
N ALA A 365 -3.99 22.67 10.54
CA ALA A 365 -3.43 21.64 9.67
C ALA A 365 -4.42 20.49 9.38
N LYS A 366 -5.22 20.08 10.38
CA LYS A 366 -6.22 19.00 10.23
C LYS A 366 -7.40 19.39 9.35
N GLU A 367 -7.92 20.61 9.47
CA GLU A 367 -9.02 21.06 8.63
C GLU A 367 -8.55 21.24 7.17
N LEU A 368 -7.33 21.75 7.00
CA LEU A 368 -6.69 21.87 5.70
C LEU A 368 -6.46 20.50 5.05
N SER A 369 -5.99 19.50 5.79
CA SER A 369 -5.77 18.15 5.27
C SER A 369 -7.06 17.53 4.75
N LEU A 370 -8.18 17.67 5.48
CA LEU A 370 -9.49 17.21 5.04
C LEU A 370 -9.97 17.93 3.77
N THR A 371 -9.70 19.23 3.67
CA THR A 371 -10.07 20.03 2.49
C THR A 371 -9.29 19.58 1.25
N ILE A 372 -7.99 19.32 1.39
CA ILE A 372 -7.15 18.84 0.29
C ILE A 372 -7.57 17.43 -0.13
N LEU A 373 -7.79 16.52 0.83
CA LEU A 373 -8.24 15.16 0.53
C LEU A 373 -9.59 15.14 -0.21
N ARG A 374 -10.56 15.95 0.21
CA ARG A 374 -11.85 16.07 -0.48
C ARG A 374 -11.70 16.60 -1.91
N LYS A 375 -10.79 17.56 -2.13
CA LYS A 375 -10.49 18.06 -3.48
C LYS A 375 -9.88 16.96 -4.34
N TYR A 376 -8.93 16.20 -3.82
CA TYR A 376 -8.35 15.04 -4.51
C TYR A 376 -9.42 14.01 -4.88
N GLN A 377 -10.30 13.66 -3.94
CA GLN A 377 -11.37 12.69 -4.17
C GLN A 377 -12.36 13.16 -5.23
N ALA A 378 -12.72 14.45 -5.23
CA ALA A 378 -13.65 15.02 -6.20
C ALA A 378 -13.03 15.27 -7.58
N HIS A 379 -11.72 15.44 -7.66
CA HIS A 379 -11.02 15.74 -8.90
C HIS A 379 -11.14 14.58 -9.89
N GLU A 380 -11.53 14.87 -11.14
CA GLU A 380 -11.66 13.91 -12.24
C GLU A 380 -12.74 12.83 -12.05
N LEU A 381 -13.60 12.96 -11.03
CA LEU A 381 -14.77 12.10 -10.96
C LEU A 381 -15.75 12.43 -12.09
N PRO A 382 -16.30 11.41 -12.77
CA PRO A 382 -17.33 11.65 -13.77
C PRO A 382 -18.57 12.26 -13.13
N ASP A 383 -19.30 13.09 -13.88
CA ASP A 383 -20.61 13.55 -13.47
C ASP A 383 -21.49 12.33 -13.14
N GLN A 384 -22.07 12.29 -11.94
CA GLN A 384 -22.93 11.18 -11.52
C GLN A 384 -24.22 11.13 -12.36
N ARG A 385 -24.16 10.50 -13.53
CA ARG A 385 -25.32 10.21 -14.39
C ARG A 385 -26.06 8.95 -13.92
N TYR A 386 -26.14 8.72 -12.61
CA TYR A 386 -26.93 7.62 -12.07
C TYR A 386 -28.40 8.04 -12.01
N THR A 387 -29.16 7.63 -13.01
CA THR A 387 -30.62 7.53 -12.90
C THR A 387 -30.94 6.11 -12.43
N PRO A 388 -31.55 5.91 -11.24
CA PRO A 388 -32.06 4.61 -10.86
C PRO A 388 -33.05 4.14 -11.93
N PRO A 389 -33.01 2.86 -12.36
CA PRO A 389 -34.04 2.35 -13.26
C PRO A 389 -35.42 2.52 -12.62
N GLU A 390 -36.38 3.04 -13.40
CA GLU A 390 -37.74 3.36 -12.91
C GLU A 390 -38.52 2.11 -12.47
N ASN A 391 -38.10 0.92 -12.91
CA ASN A 391 -38.70 -0.36 -12.54
C ASN A 391 -37.62 -1.31 -11.98
N PHE A 392 -37.41 -1.27 -10.67
CA PHE A 392 -36.84 -2.41 -9.95
C PHE A 392 -37.98 -3.39 -9.66
N ASP A 393 -38.30 -4.29 -10.60
CA ASP A 393 -39.08 -5.48 -10.28
C ASP A 393 -38.16 -6.42 -9.47
N TYR A 394 -38.15 -6.23 -8.15
CA TYR A 394 -37.70 -7.29 -7.25
C TYR A 394 -38.70 -8.44 -7.37
N LEU A 395 -38.23 -9.57 -7.89
CA LEU A 395 -38.88 -10.89 -7.93
C LEU A 395 -39.91 -11.12 -9.06
N GLN A 396 -39.47 -11.80 -10.11
CA GLN A 396 -40.20 -12.94 -10.66
C GLN A 396 -39.29 -14.16 -10.74
#